data_AF-A0A0U1HMC1-F1
#
_entry.id   AF-A0A0U1HMC1-F1
#
_cell.length_a   1.000
_cell.length_b   1.000
_cell.length_c   1.000
_cell.angle_alpha   90.00
_cell.angle_beta   90.00
_cell.angle_gamma   90.00
#
_symmetry.space_group_name_H-M   'P 1'
#
loop_
_entity.id
_entity.type
_entity.pdbx_description
1 polymer ?
#
loop_
_entity_poly.entity_id
_entity_poly.type
_entity_poly.pdbx_seq_one_letter_code
_entity_poly.pdbx_strand_id
1 'polypeptide(L)'
;MLAGMPSLSHEEQQEAVERIHKFMSEGMSSGEAIALVAAEIRERHQNDPQAMPIFEDSDFDDHADSDYRRDNEKDADEIEDHYEG
;
A
#
# COMPACT_ATOMS: atom_id res chain seq x y z
N MET A 1 7.90 0.23 -4.85
CA MET A 1 7.29 -0.98 -5.42
C MET A 1 6.20 -1.40 -4.46
N LEU A 2 4.96 -1.55 -4.92
CA LEU A 2 3.86 -1.95 -4.04
C LEU A 2 4.11 -3.41 -3.61
N ALA A 3 4.46 -3.60 -2.34
CA ALA A 3 4.91 -4.88 -1.79
C ALA A 3 3.90 -6.01 -2.08
N GLY A 4 4.36 -7.09 -2.71
CA GLY A 4 3.57 -8.30 -2.91
C GLY A 4 2.83 -8.45 -4.25
N MET A 5 3.11 -7.63 -5.27
CA MET A 5 2.70 -7.94 -6.65
C MET A 5 3.89 -8.43 -7.49
N PRO A 6 3.77 -9.57 -8.19
CA PRO A 6 4.79 -10.01 -9.14
C PRO A 6 5.02 -8.92 -10.18
N SER A 7 6.28 -8.70 -10.56
CA SER A 7 6.61 -7.75 -11.63
C SER A 7 6.22 -8.36 -12.98
N LEU A 8 5.05 -7.99 -13.48
CA LEU A 8 4.57 -8.38 -14.81
C LEU A 8 5.33 -7.62 -15.90
N SER A 9 5.69 -8.32 -16.97
CA SER A 9 6.13 -7.69 -18.23
C SER A 9 5.01 -6.84 -18.84
N HIS A 10 5.36 -5.93 -19.76
CA HIS A 10 4.35 -5.10 -20.42
C HIS A 10 3.32 -5.93 -21.21
N GLU A 11 3.75 -7.05 -21.79
CA GLU A 11 2.88 -7.98 -22.50
C GLU A 11 1.89 -8.67 -21.54
N GLU A 12 2.37 -9.17 -20.40
CA GLU A 12 1.51 -9.80 -19.39
C GLU A 12 0.52 -8.80 -18.77
N GLN A 13 0.91 -7.54 -18.61
CA GLN A 13 -0.01 -6.48 -18.18
C GLN A 13 -1.14 -6.29 -19.19
N GLN A 14 -0.81 -6.24 -20.48
CA GLN A 14 -1.80 -6.08 -21.53
C GLN A 14 -2.73 -7.30 -21.62
N GLU A 15 -2.20 -8.51 -21.52
CA GLU A 15 -3.00 -9.75 -21.47
C GLU A 15 -3.95 -9.74 -20.26
N ALA A 16 -3.46 -9.34 -19.08
CA ALA A 16 -4.28 -9.26 -17.87
C ALA A 16 -5.47 -8.29 -18.06
N VAL A 17 -5.22 -7.13 -18.68
CA VAL A 17 -6.27 -6.14 -19.00
C VAL A 17 -7.30 -6.73 -19.96
N GLU A 18 -6.86 -7.37 -21.05
CA GLU A 18 -7.76 -7.97 -22.03
C GLU A 18 -8.63 -9.09 -21.43
N ARG A 19 -8.05 -9.90 -20.54
CA ARG A 19 -8.80 -10.96 -19.82
C ARG A 19 -9.84 -10.36 -18.87
N ILE A 20 -9.50 -9.32 -18.12
CA ILE A 20 -10.46 -8.62 -17.25
C ILE A 20 -11.61 -8.06 -18.09
N HIS A 21 -11.32 -7.42 -19.22
CA HIS A 21 -12.35 -6.92 -20.13
C HIS A 21 -13.24 -8.01 -20.71
N LYS A 22 -12.67 -9.17 -21.06
CA LYS A 22 -13.44 -10.33 -21.51
C LYS A 22 -14.42 -10.81 -20.43
N PHE A 23 -13.95 -10.99 -19.19
CA PHE A 23 -14.82 -11.41 -18.09
C PHE A 23 -15.94 -10.40 -17.81
N MET A 24 -15.64 -9.11 -17.87
CA MET A 24 -16.67 -8.07 -17.74
C MET A 24 -17.71 -8.14 -18.88
N SER A 25 -17.28 -8.45 -20.11
CA SER A 25 -18.20 -8.63 -21.25
C SER A 25 -19.11 -9.86 -21.10
N GLU A 26 -18.67 -10.86 -20.34
CA GLU A 26 -19.45 -12.06 -20.00
C GLU A 26 -20.41 -11.81 -18.82
N GLY A 27 -20.38 -10.61 -18.22
CA GLY A 27 -21.26 -10.21 -17.13
C GLY A 27 -20.65 -10.37 -15.73
N MET A 28 -19.37 -10.71 -15.62
CA MET A 28 -18.66 -10.74 -14.33
C MET A 28 -18.44 -9.31 -13.80
N SER A 29 -18.53 -9.13 -12.48
CA SER A 29 -18.20 -7.84 -11.87
C SER A 29 -16.70 -7.53 -12.05
N SER A 30 -16.36 -6.25 -12.17
CA SER A 30 -14.97 -5.83 -12.32
C SER A 30 -14.07 -6.31 -11.17
N GLY A 31 -14.57 -6.26 -9.93
CA GLY A 31 -13.82 -6.72 -8.75
C GLY A 31 -13.56 -8.22 -8.76
N GLU A 32 -14.55 -9.02 -9.17
CA GLU A 32 -14.40 -10.47 -9.29
C GLU A 32 -13.44 -10.86 -10.44
N ALA A 33 -13.54 -10.17 -11.58
CA ALA A 33 -12.65 -10.37 -12.72
C ALA A 33 -11.18 -10.06 -12.36
N ILE A 34 -10.96 -8.95 -11.65
CA ILE A 34 -9.62 -8.57 -11.16
C ILE A 34 -9.09 -9.63 -10.18
N ALA A 35 -9.92 -10.07 -9.23
CA ALA A 35 -9.51 -11.05 -8.23
C ALA A 35 -9.10 -12.38 -8.88
N LEU A 36 -9.85 -12.83 -9.88
CA LEU A 36 -9.56 -14.06 -10.62
C LEU A 36 -8.25 -13.96 -11.40
N VAL A 37 -8.07 -12.89 -12.17
CA VAL A 37 -6.83 -12.67 -12.95
C VAL A 37 -5.62 -12.50 -12.02
N ALA A 38 -5.77 -11.81 -10.90
CA ALA A 38 -4.70 -11.68 -9.90
C ALA A 38 -4.33 -13.02 -9.26
N ALA A 39 -5.31 -13.89 -8.99
CA ALA A 39 -5.06 -15.23 -8.47
C ALA A 39 -4.27 -16.09 -9.48
N GLU A 40 -4.69 -16.09 -10.76
CA GLU A 40 -3.98 -16.80 -11.82
C GLU A 40 -2.53 -16.31 -11.98
N ILE A 41 -2.31 -14.99 -11.91
CA ILE A 41 -0.99 -14.39 -12.00
C ILE A 41 -0.10 -14.84 -10.84
N ARG A 42 -0.64 -14.83 -9.61
CA ARG A 42 0.10 -15.30 -8.43
C ARG A 42 0.46 -16.78 -8.55
N GLU A 43 -0.45 -17.62 -9.05
CA GLU A 43 -0.20 -19.04 -9.27
C GLU A 43 0.93 -19.28 -10.29
N ARG A 44 0.93 -18.55 -11.41
CA ARG A 44 2.02 -18.62 -12.40
C ARG A 44 3.37 -18.18 -11.83
N HIS A 45 3.35 -17.19 -10.92
CA HIS A 45 4.54 -16.63 -10.29
C HIS A 45 4.83 -17.23 -8.89
N GLN A 46 4.18 -18.34 -8.49
CA GLN A 46 4.42 -18.99 -7.19
C GLN A 46 5.86 -19.48 -7.01
N ASN A 47 6.56 -19.76 -8.12
CA ASN A 47 7.97 -20.16 -8.10
C ASN A 47 8.93 -18.98 -8.22
N ASP A 48 8.44 -17.74 -8.28
CA ASP A 48 9.28 -16.55 -8.23
C ASP A 48 9.67 -16.30 -6.76
N PRO A 49 10.96 -16.43 -6.38
CA PRO A 49 11.41 -16.24 -5.00
C PRO A 49 11.11 -14.84 -4.44
N GLN A 50 10.70 -13.87 -5.28
CA GLN A 50 10.27 -12.53 -4.88
C GLN A 50 8.78 -12.45 -4.47
N ALA A 51 8.02 -13.54 -4.61
CA ALA A 51 6.59 -13.59 -4.26
C ALA A 51 6.32 -13.94 -2.79
N MET A 52 7.36 -14.21 -1.99
CA MET A 52 7.23 -14.38 -0.54
C MET A 52 6.93 -13.01 0.09
N PRO A 53 5.75 -12.80 0.68
CA PRO A 53 5.55 -11.63 1.50
C PRO A 53 6.42 -11.81 2.74
N ILE A 54 7.53 -11.07 2.80
CA ILE A 54 8.18 -10.78 4.06
C ILE A 54 7.27 -9.78 4.79
N PHE A 55 6.17 -10.28 5.36
CA PHE A 55 5.57 -9.64 6.52
C PHE A 55 6.45 -10.04 7.71
N GLU A 56 7.64 -9.44 7.78
CA GLU A 56 8.37 -9.39 9.04
C GLU A 56 7.54 -8.49 9.97
N ASP A 57 6.83 -9.11 10.91
CA ASP A 57 6.32 -8.49 12.14
C ASP A 57 7.52 -8.02 13.01
N SER A 58 8.42 -7.22 12.44
CA SER A 58 9.53 -6.60 13.13
C SER A 58 9.66 -5.18 12.59
N ASP A 59 8.80 -4.30 13.11
CA ASP A 59 9.05 -2.87 13.32
C ASP A 59 7.85 -2.17 14.01
N PHE A 60 7.04 -2.90 14.79
CA PHE A 60 6.26 -2.29 15.87
C PHE A 60 7.09 -2.38 17.16
N ASP A 61 8.27 -1.76 17.15
CA ASP A 61 8.95 -1.43 18.39
C ASP A 61 8.15 -0.30 19.04
N ASP A 62 7.39 -0.69 20.06
CA ASP A 62 6.68 0.15 21.01
C ASP A 62 7.72 1.01 21.75
N HIS A 63 8.16 2.11 21.13
CA HIS A 63 8.96 3.15 21.79
C HIS A 63 8.05 3.90 22.77
N ALA A 64 7.77 3.24 23.89
CA ALA A 64 7.33 3.85 25.12
C ALA A 64 8.47 4.70 25.68
N ASP A 65 8.67 5.90 25.14
CA ASP A 65 9.41 6.96 25.82
C ASP A 65 8.49 8.18 26.01
N SER A 66 7.62 8.03 27.00
CA SER A 66 6.79 9.11 27.51
C SER A 66 7.65 10.02 28.39
N ASP A 67 8.42 10.92 27.78
CA ASP A 67 9.16 11.96 28.52
C ASP A 67 8.75 13.40 28.15
N TYR A 68 7.51 13.56 27.65
CA TYR A 68 6.84 14.87 27.61
C TYR A 68 6.29 15.26 29.00
N ARG A 69 7.17 15.34 29.99
CA ARG A 69 6.99 16.20 31.17
C ARG A 69 8.28 16.92 31.46
N ARG A 70 8.51 18.00 30.71
CA ARG A 70 9.29 19.12 31.22
C ARG A 70 8.39 20.34 31.29
N ASP A 71 7.59 20.37 32.35
CA ASP A 71 7.00 21.59 32.85
C ASP A 71 8.15 22.55 33.22
N ASN A 72 8.32 23.63 32.46
CA ASN A 72 8.54 24.95 33.06
C ASN A 72 8.36 26.07 32.01
N GLU A 73 7.15 26.62 32.02
CA GLU A 73 6.87 28.05 31.88
C GLU A 73 8.11 28.96 31.73
N LYS A 74 8.33 29.44 30.51
CA LYS A 74 8.92 30.74 30.15
C LYS A 74 8.98 30.77 28.64
N ASP A 75 7.99 31.43 28.03
CA ASP A 75 8.00 32.09 26.72
C ASP A 75 6.53 32.32 26.27
N ALA A 76 5.68 32.79 27.20
CA ALA A 76 4.29 33.14 26.91
C ALA A 76 4.13 34.64 26.58
N ASP A 77 5.23 35.35 26.33
CA ASP A 77 5.26 36.80 26.38
C ASP A 77 5.51 37.48 25.02
N GLU A 78 5.62 36.74 23.91
CA GLU A 78 5.90 37.37 22.61
C GLU A 78 5.22 36.65 21.43
N ILE A 79 3.89 36.64 21.42
CA ILE A 79 3.14 36.55 20.16
C ILE A 79 2.39 37.87 20.03
N GLU A 80 3.05 38.84 19.42
CA GLU A 80 2.45 40.10 18.98
C GLU A 80 1.54 39.79 17.78
N ASP A 81 0.23 39.77 18.04
CA ASP A 81 -0.80 39.61 17.02
C ASP A 81 -0.77 40.77 16.02
N HIS A 82 -0.10 40.59 14.88
CA HIS A 82 -0.21 41.49 13.73
C HIS A 82 -0.96 40.82 12.58
N TYR A 83 -2.27 40.64 12.75
CA TYR A 83 -3.18 40.45 11.63
C TYR A 83 -3.70 41.82 11.18
N GLU A 84 -3.05 42.41 10.17
CA GLU A 84 -3.64 43.52 9.41
C GLU A 84 -4.74 42.99 8.49
N GLY A 85 -5.90 43.63 8.55
CA GLY A 85 -7.05 43.40 7.67
C GLY A 85 -7.06 44.30 6.44
#